data_AF-A0A4Y8R644-F1
#
_entry.id   AF-A0A4Y8R644-F1
#
_cell.length_a   1.000
_cell.length_b   1.000
_cell.length_c   1.000
_cell.angle_alpha   90.00
_cell.angle_beta   90.00
_cell.angle_gamma   90.00
#
_symmetry.space_group_name_H-M   'P 1'
#
loop_
_entity.id
_entity.type
_entity.pdbx_description
1 polymer ?
#
loop_
_entity_poly.entity_id
_entity_poly.type
_entity_poly.pdbx_seq_one_letter_code
_entity_poly.pdbx_strand_id
1 'polypeptide(L)'
;MRAELAGTHPDTDVLADATQELLAGGKRLRAAFCYWSWRAHGGDAAGPHRPAVLRAGAALELFQAAALFHDDVMDSSDTRRGRPTAHRAFAARHRDLGWSGDGARYGENAAILLGDLALIASHRELGDALDALAPAVATRSRRVFGRMQTEVTAGQYLDVHAQVLPWGEDPAADEERARAVIRSKSARYSVEHPIALGAALAGADDDAVAATSAFGLPVGEAFQLRDDVLGVFGDAQVTGKPAGDDLREGKRTVLVVRALAAATPAQRELLLTHLGDPDLDPATVEDLRAVLVETGARDAVESLIAELTERAAAALDGAGLAEPGATMLALLARAAVERTA
;
A
#
# COMPACT_ATOMS: atom_id res chain seq x y z
N MET A 1 11.83 -19.20 7.58
CA MET A 1 12.01 -18.06 8.50
C MET A 1 12.09 -18.47 9.98
N ARG A 2 10.98 -18.82 10.68
CA ARG A 2 11.05 -19.14 12.13
C ARG A 2 12.09 -20.21 12.49
N ALA A 3 12.12 -21.32 11.74
CA ALA A 3 13.09 -22.39 11.97
C ALA A 3 14.56 -21.93 11.80
N GLU A 4 14.84 -20.99 10.89
CA GLU A 4 16.19 -20.44 10.69
C GLU A 4 16.58 -19.45 11.78
N LEU A 5 15.63 -18.62 12.23
CA LEU A 5 15.83 -17.71 13.35
C LEU A 5 16.13 -18.50 14.63
N ALA A 6 15.30 -19.49 14.95
CA ALA A 6 15.52 -20.40 16.08
C ALA A 6 16.86 -21.16 15.99
N GLY A 7 17.29 -21.50 14.77
CA GLY A 7 18.60 -22.11 14.52
C GLY A 7 19.79 -21.14 14.65
N THR A 8 19.55 -19.82 14.61
CA THR A 8 20.57 -18.77 14.76
C THR A 8 20.80 -18.43 16.23
N HIS A 9 19.76 -18.00 16.95
CA HIS A 9 19.82 -17.72 18.39
C HIS A 9 18.40 -17.56 18.97
N PRO A 10 18.11 -18.03 20.21
CA PRO A 10 16.79 -17.89 20.84
C PRO A 10 16.26 -16.45 20.92
N ASP A 11 17.15 -15.46 21.10
CA ASP A 11 16.75 -14.05 21.15
C ASP A 11 16.14 -13.53 19.83
N THR A 12 16.24 -14.27 18.74
CA THR A 12 15.64 -13.90 17.45
C THR A 12 14.19 -14.38 17.29
N ASP A 13 13.67 -15.21 18.20
CA ASP A 13 12.29 -15.72 18.13
C ASP A 13 11.25 -14.60 18.12
N VAL A 14 11.52 -13.51 18.84
CA VAL A 14 10.66 -12.32 18.88
C VAL A 14 10.47 -11.67 17.50
N LEU A 15 11.43 -11.84 16.58
CA LEU A 15 11.32 -11.33 15.21
C LEU A 15 10.33 -12.17 14.40
N ALA A 16 10.34 -13.49 14.60
CA ALA A 16 9.36 -14.39 13.98
C ALA A 16 7.94 -14.12 14.50
N ASP A 17 7.79 -13.88 15.81
CA ASP A 17 6.51 -13.56 16.44
C ASP A 17 5.93 -12.25 15.89
N ALA A 18 6.73 -11.18 15.85
CA ALA A 18 6.30 -9.89 15.32
C ALA A 18 5.86 -9.98 13.84
N THR A 19 6.60 -10.74 13.03
CA THR A 19 6.23 -10.97 11.62
C THR A 19 4.94 -11.76 11.50
N GLN A 20 4.78 -12.83 12.29
CA GLN A 20 3.57 -13.65 12.31
C GLN A 20 2.34 -12.85 12.76
N GLU A 21 2.50 -11.98 13.75
CA GLU A 21 1.44 -11.11 14.25
C GLU A 21 0.94 -10.14 13.18
N LEU A 22 1.86 -9.46 12.48
CA LEU A 22 1.50 -8.58 11.36
C LEU A 22 0.80 -9.35 10.21
N LEU A 23 1.26 -10.58 9.96
CA LEU A 23 0.69 -11.50 8.97
C LEU A 23 -0.52 -12.31 9.48
N ALA A 24 -0.98 -12.12 10.71
CA ALA A 24 -2.21 -12.77 11.18
C ALA A 24 -3.47 -12.01 10.71
N GLY A 25 -3.37 -10.69 10.51
CA GLY A 25 -4.46 -9.83 10.07
C GLY A 25 -4.35 -9.34 8.62
N GLY A 26 -5.40 -8.66 8.13
CA GLY A 26 -5.43 -8.02 6.81
C GLY A 26 -6.20 -8.79 5.75
N LYS A 27 -6.65 -8.08 4.71
CA LYS A 27 -7.56 -8.61 3.67
C LYS A 27 -6.88 -9.47 2.59
N ARG A 28 -5.54 -9.56 2.61
CA ARG A 28 -4.73 -10.28 1.60
C ARG A 28 -5.03 -9.84 0.16
N LEU A 29 -5.31 -8.56 -0.03
CA LEU A 29 -5.83 -8.02 -1.28
C LEU A 29 -4.87 -8.24 -2.45
N ARG A 30 -3.56 -8.10 -2.22
CA ARG A 30 -2.52 -8.27 -3.25
C ARG A 30 -2.44 -9.73 -3.69
N ALA A 31 -2.40 -10.66 -2.73
CA ALA A 31 -2.47 -12.09 -3.04
C ALA A 31 -3.76 -12.47 -3.77
N ALA A 32 -4.90 -11.87 -3.38
CA ALA A 32 -6.19 -12.11 -4.01
C ALA A 32 -6.23 -11.61 -5.47
N PHE A 33 -5.78 -10.38 -5.74
CA PHE A 33 -5.67 -9.86 -7.11
C PHE A 33 -4.77 -10.73 -7.99
N CYS A 34 -3.62 -11.15 -7.46
CA CYS A 34 -2.71 -12.05 -8.18
C CYS A 34 -3.37 -13.39 -8.52
N TYR A 35 -3.99 -14.05 -7.53
CA TYR A 35 -4.65 -15.33 -7.75
C TYR A 35 -5.83 -15.24 -8.73
N TRP A 36 -6.69 -14.24 -8.58
CA TRP A 36 -7.86 -14.10 -9.46
C TRP A 36 -7.51 -13.63 -10.85
N SER A 37 -6.44 -12.83 -11.01
CA SER A 37 -5.88 -12.54 -12.33
C SER A 37 -5.32 -13.80 -13.00
N TRP A 38 -4.60 -14.65 -12.26
CA TRP A 38 -4.15 -15.94 -12.78
C TRP A 38 -5.31 -16.81 -13.26
N ARG A 39 -6.40 -16.89 -12.49
CA ARG A 39 -7.63 -17.58 -12.91
C ARG A 39 -8.27 -16.95 -14.15
N ALA A 40 -8.31 -15.62 -14.22
CA ALA A 40 -8.87 -14.85 -15.32
C ALA A 40 -8.09 -15.03 -16.63
N HIS A 41 -6.80 -15.38 -16.54
CA HIS A 41 -5.92 -15.66 -17.69
C HIS A 41 -5.79 -17.17 -17.98
N GLY A 42 -6.75 -17.99 -17.54
CA GLY A 42 -6.81 -19.42 -17.87
C GLY A 42 -6.12 -20.36 -16.88
N GLY A 43 -5.70 -19.85 -15.72
CA GLY A 43 -5.15 -20.66 -14.64
C GLY A 43 -6.13 -21.73 -14.11
N ASP A 44 -5.69 -22.97 -14.07
CA ASP A 44 -6.47 -24.10 -13.56
C ASP A 44 -6.31 -24.26 -12.04
N ALA A 45 -7.39 -24.06 -11.28
CA ALA A 45 -7.43 -24.20 -9.83
C ALA A 45 -7.20 -25.63 -9.30
N ALA A 46 -7.37 -26.65 -10.13
CA ALA A 46 -7.01 -28.03 -9.82
C ALA A 46 -5.63 -28.41 -10.39
N GLY A 47 -5.01 -27.50 -11.14
CA GLY A 47 -3.78 -27.74 -11.87
C GLY A 47 -2.52 -27.70 -11.00
N PRO A 48 -1.42 -28.26 -11.52
CA PRO A 48 -0.16 -28.40 -10.77
C PRO A 48 0.52 -27.05 -10.46
N HIS A 49 0.15 -25.96 -11.14
CA HIS A 49 0.76 -24.65 -10.95
C HIS A 49 0.14 -23.86 -9.79
N ARG A 50 -1.00 -24.30 -9.24
CA ARG A 50 -1.68 -23.60 -8.14
C ARG A 50 -0.78 -23.35 -6.92
N PRO A 51 0.03 -24.31 -6.42
CA PRO A 51 0.92 -24.06 -5.29
C PRO A 51 1.94 -22.95 -5.56
N ALA A 52 2.48 -22.86 -6.79
CA ALA A 52 3.39 -21.79 -7.18
C ALA A 52 2.71 -20.42 -7.12
N VAL A 53 1.47 -20.31 -7.60
CA VAL A 53 0.70 -19.05 -7.56
C VAL A 53 0.38 -18.64 -6.12
N LEU A 54 0.04 -19.60 -5.25
CA LEU A 54 -0.19 -19.31 -3.83
C LEU A 54 1.08 -18.82 -3.13
N ARG A 55 2.25 -19.40 -3.46
CA ARG A 55 3.55 -18.91 -2.97
C ARG A 55 3.90 -17.53 -3.49
N ALA A 56 3.62 -17.22 -4.76
CA ALA A 56 3.76 -15.87 -5.30
C ALA A 56 2.84 -14.87 -4.57
N GLY A 57 1.61 -15.29 -4.22
CA GLY A 57 0.72 -14.52 -3.35
C GLY A 57 1.30 -14.29 -1.95
N ALA A 58 1.89 -15.32 -1.33
CA ALA A 58 2.59 -15.19 -0.05
C ALA A 58 3.78 -14.23 -0.15
N ALA A 59 4.54 -14.27 -1.25
CA ALA A 59 5.64 -13.34 -1.52
C ALA A 59 5.15 -11.88 -1.57
N LEU A 60 4.01 -11.60 -2.19
CA LEU A 60 3.40 -10.26 -2.20
C LEU A 60 3.02 -9.79 -0.78
N GLU A 61 2.48 -10.68 0.05
CA GLU A 61 2.08 -10.32 1.42
C GLU A 61 3.28 -10.17 2.37
N LEU A 62 4.35 -10.93 2.15
CA LEU A 62 5.63 -10.75 2.84
C LEU A 62 6.30 -9.44 2.43
N PHE A 63 6.24 -9.08 1.15
CA PHE A 63 6.71 -7.79 0.69
C PHE A 63 5.88 -6.65 1.29
N GLN A 64 4.56 -6.82 1.43
CA GLN A 64 3.71 -5.87 2.16
C GLN A 64 4.10 -5.73 3.62
N ALA A 65 4.42 -6.84 4.29
CA ALA A 65 4.89 -6.80 5.67
C ALA A 65 6.20 -6.00 5.76
N ALA A 66 7.14 -6.23 4.85
CA ALA A 66 8.38 -5.46 4.77
C ALA A 66 8.12 -3.96 4.62
N ALA A 67 7.29 -3.59 3.62
CA ALA A 67 6.93 -2.21 3.37
C ALA A 67 6.29 -1.56 4.61
N LEU A 68 5.39 -2.24 5.32
CA LEU A 68 4.74 -1.70 6.53
C LEU A 68 5.72 -1.52 7.69
N PHE A 69 6.63 -2.47 7.93
CA PHE A 69 7.61 -2.33 9.01
C PHE A 69 8.53 -1.11 8.80
N HIS A 70 8.92 -0.84 7.55
CA HIS A 70 9.73 0.33 7.21
C HIS A 70 8.91 1.62 7.21
N ASP A 71 7.73 1.61 6.60
CA ASP A 71 6.80 2.76 6.53
C ASP A 71 6.39 3.24 7.93
N ASP A 72 6.07 2.32 8.84
CA ASP A 72 5.72 2.66 10.23
C ASP A 72 6.86 3.41 10.97
N VAL A 73 8.13 3.16 10.61
CA VAL A 73 9.28 3.88 11.17
C VAL A 73 9.46 5.23 10.48
N MET A 74 9.38 5.28 9.15
CA MET A 74 9.53 6.52 8.37
C MET A 74 8.47 7.56 8.74
N ASP A 75 7.23 7.10 8.94
CA ASP A 75 6.08 7.96 9.28
C ASP A 75 5.91 8.15 10.80
N SER A 76 6.81 7.60 11.63
CA SER A 76 6.70 7.63 13.11
C SER A 76 5.33 7.17 13.65
N SER A 77 4.69 6.21 12.97
CA SER A 77 3.34 5.76 13.27
C SER A 77 3.27 4.96 14.58
N ASP A 78 2.37 5.33 15.49
CA ASP A 78 2.21 4.64 16.77
C ASP A 78 1.45 3.31 16.66
N THR A 79 0.47 3.25 15.76
CA THR A 79 -0.45 2.13 15.63
C THR A 79 -0.63 1.67 14.20
N ARG A 80 -0.86 0.35 14.05
CA ARG A 80 -1.20 -0.32 12.79
C ARG A 80 -2.24 -1.38 13.07
N ARG A 81 -3.39 -1.28 12.39
CA ARG A 81 -4.53 -2.22 12.56
C ARG A 81 -4.97 -2.35 14.02
N GLY A 82 -5.02 -1.24 14.75
CA GLY A 82 -5.43 -1.19 16.16
C GLY A 82 -4.42 -1.79 17.15
N ARG A 83 -3.20 -2.11 16.73
CA ARG A 83 -2.10 -2.61 17.57
C ARG A 83 -0.90 -1.68 17.49
N PRO A 84 -0.01 -1.65 18.50
CA PRO A 84 1.26 -0.91 18.40
C PRO A 84 2.07 -1.35 17.18
N THR A 85 2.72 -0.41 16.50
CA THR A 85 3.68 -0.74 15.43
C THR A 85 4.89 -1.47 16.00
N ALA A 86 5.64 -2.17 15.14
CA ALA A 86 6.77 -2.99 15.60
C ALA A 86 7.80 -2.17 16.38
N HIS A 87 8.17 -0.98 15.91
CA HIS A 87 9.16 -0.17 16.61
C HIS A 87 8.67 0.27 17.99
N ARG A 88 7.37 0.57 18.15
CA ARG A 88 6.77 0.86 19.46
C ARG A 88 6.73 -0.36 20.37
N ALA A 89 6.39 -1.54 19.84
CA ALA A 89 6.34 -2.79 20.60
C ALA A 89 7.72 -3.20 21.14
N PHE A 90 8.76 -3.12 20.30
CA PHE A 90 10.14 -3.41 20.72
C PHE A 90 10.68 -2.37 21.71
N ALA A 91 10.34 -1.08 21.53
CA ALA A 91 10.69 -0.05 22.50
C ALA A 91 10.01 -0.25 23.86
N ALA A 92 8.74 -0.67 23.88
CA ALA A 92 8.03 -1.02 25.11
C ALA A 92 8.68 -2.22 25.80
N ARG A 93 8.97 -3.30 25.06
CA ARG A 93 9.66 -4.48 25.57
C ARG A 93 11.01 -4.14 26.21
N HIS A 94 11.81 -3.27 25.57
CA HIS A 94 13.09 -2.81 26.11
C HIS A 94 12.93 -2.15 27.48
N ARG A 95 11.95 -1.25 27.62
CA ARG A 95 11.65 -0.57 28.89
C ARG A 95 11.15 -1.54 29.95
N ASP A 96 10.22 -2.43 29.60
CA ASP A 96 9.60 -3.38 30.52
C ASP A 96 10.62 -4.36 31.13
N LEU A 97 11.65 -4.70 30.36
CA LEU A 97 12.73 -5.60 30.79
C LEU A 97 13.91 -4.86 31.45
N GLY A 98 13.86 -3.53 31.56
CA GLY A 98 14.90 -2.73 32.21
C GLY A 98 16.27 -2.81 31.53
N TRP A 99 16.29 -2.93 30.21
CA TRP A 99 17.54 -3.03 29.45
C TRP A 99 18.26 -1.67 29.38
N SER A 100 19.58 -1.72 29.20
CA SER A 100 20.40 -0.51 29.05
C SER A 100 20.21 0.16 27.69
N GLY A 101 20.46 1.47 27.62
CA GLY A 101 20.48 2.24 26.36
C GLY A 101 19.11 2.85 26.00
N ASP A 102 19.02 3.37 24.78
CA ASP A 102 17.81 4.03 24.25
C ASP A 102 16.84 2.99 23.66
N GLY A 103 15.69 2.81 24.34
CA GLY A 103 14.64 1.89 23.91
C GLY A 103 13.92 2.31 22.63
N ALA A 104 13.77 3.61 22.37
CA ALA A 104 13.14 4.08 21.12
C ALA A 104 14.02 3.72 19.93
N ARG A 105 15.33 4.01 20.03
CA ARG A 105 16.30 3.65 19.01
C ARG A 105 16.42 2.14 18.81
N TYR A 106 16.35 1.36 19.88
CA TYR A 106 16.29 -0.11 19.79
C TYR A 106 15.07 -0.57 18.99
N GLY A 107 13.90 0.02 19.25
CA GLY A 107 12.67 -0.28 18.53
C GLY A 107 12.77 0.00 17.02
N GLU A 108 13.28 1.18 16.64
CA GLU A 108 13.51 1.55 15.24
C GLU A 108 14.44 0.55 14.54
N ASN A 109 15.58 0.23 15.17
CA ASN A 109 16.56 -0.71 14.61
C ASN A 109 15.94 -2.11 14.42
N ALA A 110 15.13 -2.58 15.39
CA ALA A 110 14.46 -3.87 15.29
C ALA A 110 13.44 -3.90 14.14
N ALA A 111 12.67 -2.82 13.95
CA ALA A 111 11.69 -2.71 12.87
C ALA A 111 12.36 -2.66 11.47
N ILE A 112 13.50 -1.97 11.34
CA ILE A 112 14.29 -1.97 10.10
C ILE A 112 14.71 -3.41 9.73
N LEU A 113 15.29 -4.14 10.68
CA LEU A 113 15.72 -5.52 10.48
C LEU A 113 14.56 -6.48 10.21
N LEU A 114 13.39 -6.25 10.82
CA LEU A 114 12.16 -7.00 10.51
C LEU A 114 11.73 -6.81 9.06
N GLY A 115 11.78 -5.57 8.56
CA GLY A 115 11.47 -5.30 7.16
C GLY A 115 12.45 -6.00 6.21
N ASP A 116 13.75 -6.02 6.54
CA ASP A 116 14.75 -6.74 5.75
C ASP A 116 14.50 -8.25 5.74
N LEU A 117 14.19 -8.84 6.90
CA LEU A 117 13.85 -10.27 7.00
C LEU A 117 12.60 -10.63 6.19
N ALA A 118 11.56 -9.80 6.25
CA ALA A 118 10.35 -9.98 5.47
C ALA A 118 10.59 -9.86 3.96
N LEU A 119 11.49 -8.95 3.54
CA LEU A 119 11.90 -8.81 2.15
C LEU A 119 12.68 -10.04 1.66
N ILE A 120 13.62 -10.55 2.46
CA ILE A 120 14.36 -11.79 2.17
C ILE A 120 13.41 -12.98 2.05
N ALA A 121 12.45 -13.10 2.98
CA ALA A 121 11.44 -14.15 2.93
C ALA A 121 10.55 -14.05 1.68
N SER A 122 10.14 -12.83 1.31
CA SER A 122 9.37 -12.57 0.08
C SER A 122 10.11 -13.06 -1.16
N HIS A 123 11.39 -12.70 -1.31
CA HIS A 123 12.20 -13.15 -2.44
C HIS A 123 12.38 -14.66 -2.49
N ARG A 124 12.51 -15.31 -1.33
CA ARG A 124 12.59 -16.77 -1.26
C ARG A 124 11.30 -17.43 -1.72
N GLU A 125 10.15 -17.00 -1.22
CA GLU A 125 8.85 -17.57 -1.63
C GLU A 125 8.60 -17.36 -3.13
N LEU A 126 8.99 -16.21 -3.68
CA LEU A 126 8.93 -16.01 -5.13
C LEU A 126 9.90 -16.93 -5.86
N GLY A 127 11.14 -17.06 -5.41
CA GLY A 127 12.13 -17.97 -6.00
C GLY A 127 11.60 -19.40 -6.10
N ASP A 128 11.15 -19.95 -4.96
CA ASP A 128 10.54 -21.29 -4.87
C ASP A 128 9.32 -21.44 -5.78
N ALA A 129 8.48 -20.40 -5.88
CA ALA A 129 7.32 -20.42 -6.77
C ALA A 129 7.73 -20.54 -8.24
N LEU A 130 8.77 -19.81 -8.65
CA LEU A 130 9.17 -19.72 -10.05
C LEU A 130 9.99 -20.92 -10.52
N ASP A 131 10.67 -21.63 -9.62
CA ASP A 131 11.39 -22.88 -9.95
C ASP A 131 10.47 -23.99 -10.45
N ALA A 132 9.18 -23.94 -10.09
CA ALA A 132 8.16 -24.88 -10.54
C ALA A 132 7.56 -24.54 -11.92
N LEU A 133 7.98 -23.45 -12.57
CA LEU A 133 7.36 -22.92 -13.77
C LEU A 133 8.29 -22.99 -15.00
N ALA A 134 7.68 -22.90 -16.19
CA ALA A 134 8.44 -22.84 -17.43
C ALA A 134 9.38 -21.60 -17.45
N PRO A 135 10.60 -21.68 -18.01
CA PRO A 135 11.59 -20.60 -17.93
C PRO A 135 11.11 -19.23 -18.44
N ALA A 136 10.29 -19.21 -19.49
CA ALA A 136 9.72 -17.97 -20.04
C ALA A 136 8.73 -17.32 -19.05
N VAL A 137 7.85 -18.13 -18.45
CA VAL A 137 6.88 -17.70 -17.42
C VAL A 137 7.61 -17.17 -16.18
N ALA A 138 8.62 -17.92 -15.72
CA ALA A 138 9.45 -17.51 -14.59
C ALA A 138 10.15 -16.17 -14.85
N THR A 139 10.77 -16.00 -16.03
CA THR A 139 11.48 -14.77 -16.40
C THR A 139 10.55 -13.57 -16.47
N ARG A 140 9.36 -13.71 -17.09
CA ARG A 140 8.35 -12.65 -17.14
C ARG A 140 7.86 -12.27 -15.75
N SER A 141 7.56 -13.26 -14.92
CA SER A 141 7.08 -13.05 -13.54
C SER A 141 8.12 -12.34 -12.68
N ARG A 142 9.42 -12.69 -12.80
CA ARG A 142 10.52 -11.96 -12.13
C ARG A 142 10.58 -10.49 -12.56
N ARG A 143 10.43 -10.21 -13.86
CA ARG A 143 10.45 -8.82 -14.37
C ARG A 143 9.31 -7.99 -13.79
N VAL A 144 8.08 -8.53 -13.76
CA VAL A 144 6.92 -7.85 -13.15
C VAL A 144 7.18 -7.57 -11.68
N PHE A 145 7.58 -8.59 -10.92
CA PHE A 145 7.83 -8.43 -9.49
C PHE A 145 8.99 -7.47 -9.19
N GLY A 146 10.12 -7.58 -9.89
CA GLY A 146 11.25 -6.67 -9.68
C GLY A 146 10.92 -5.21 -10.03
N ARG A 147 10.11 -4.99 -11.08
CA ARG A 147 9.60 -3.65 -11.42
C ARG A 147 8.69 -3.11 -10.33
N MET A 148 7.77 -3.92 -9.83
CA MET A 148 6.90 -3.57 -8.70
C MET A 148 7.72 -3.11 -7.49
N GLN A 149 8.74 -3.87 -7.09
CA GLN A 149 9.61 -3.54 -5.95
C GLN A 149 10.39 -2.24 -6.16
N THR A 150 10.81 -1.97 -7.40
CA THR A 150 11.50 -0.72 -7.74
C THR A 150 10.54 0.47 -7.64
N GLU A 151 9.37 0.35 -8.25
CA GLU A 151 8.40 1.44 -8.33
C GLU A 151 7.80 1.81 -6.97
N VAL A 152 7.50 0.83 -6.11
CA VAL A 152 7.01 1.10 -4.75
C VAL A 152 8.07 1.76 -3.87
N THR A 153 9.32 1.31 -3.95
CA THR A 153 10.44 1.92 -3.20
C THR A 153 10.68 3.35 -3.66
N ALA A 154 10.68 3.58 -4.98
CA ALA A 154 10.76 4.93 -5.53
C ALA A 154 9.56 5.80 -5.13
N GLY A 155 8.36 5.23 -5.10
CA GLY A 155 7.15 5.91 -4.66
C GLY A 155 7.17 6.30 -3.19
N GLN A 156 7.72 5.45 -2.32
CA GLN A 156 7.96 5.78 -0.92
C GLN A 156 8.93 6.96 -0.77
N TYR A 157 10.02 6.98 -1.55
CA TYR A 157 10.90 8.14 -1.60
C TYR A 157 10.17 9.41 -2.08
N LEU A 158 9.35 9.30 -3.14
CA LEU A 158 8.61 10.45 -3.66
C LEU A 158 7.61 11.01 -2.63
N ASP A 159 7.02 10.16 -1.79
CA ASP A 159 6.11 10.57 -0.73
C ASP A 159 6.82 11.42 0.33
N VAL A 160 7.88 10.90 0.94
CA VAL A 160 8.67 11.65 1.93
C VAL A 160 9.36 12.87 1.32
N HIS A 161 9.76 12.80 0.05
CA HIS A 161 10.36 13.94 -0.66
C HIS A 161 9.34 15.04 -0.93
N ALA A 162 8.09 14.69 -1.27
CA ALA A 162 7.04 15.67 -1.52
C ALA A 162 6.74 16.52 -0.27
N GLN A 163 6.81 15.93 0.93
CA GLN A 163 6.54 16.61 2.19
C GLN A 163 7.50 17.78 2.47
N VAL A 164 8.76 17.68 2.02
CA VAL A 164 9.82 18.69 2.29
C VAL A 164 10.06 19.67 1.15
N LEU A 165 9.51 19.42 -0.04
CA LEU A 165 9.65 20.36 -1.17
C LEU A 165 8.89 21.66 -0.88
N PRO A 166 9.29 22.82 -1.42
CA PRO A 166 8.42 23.98 -1.40
C PRO A 166 7.13 23.69 -2.18
N TRP A 167 6.02 24.29 -1.76
CA TRP A 167 4.80 24.30 -2.57
C TRP A 167 5.06 25.04 -3.88
N GLY A 168 4.55 24.51 -4.98
CA GLY A 168 4.68 25.15 -6.29
C GLY A 168 3.76 26.36 -6.44
N GLU A 169 4.00 27.13 -7.50
CA GLU A 169 3.07 28.16 -7.98
C GLU A 169 2.07 27.61 -9.01
N ASP A 170 2.33 26.40 -9.54
CA ASP A 170 1.49 25.72 -10.52
C ASP A 170 0.73 24.54 -9.86
N PRO A 171 -0.59 24.70 -9.59
CA PRO A 171 -1.41 23.65 -9.00
C PRO A 171 -1.44 22.35 -9.82
N ALA A 172 -1.33 22.43 -11.16
CA ALA A 172 -1.36 21.24 -12.00
C ALA A 172 -0.09 20.41 -11.83
N ALA A 173 1.06 21.06 -11.67
CA ALA A 173 2.33 20.39 -11.39
C ALA A 173 2.33 19.74 -9.99
N ASP A 174 1.75 20.41 -8.99
CA ASP A 174 1.61 19.86 -7.64
C ASP A 174 0.65 18.66 -7.62
N GLU A 175 -0.46 18.71 -8.37
CA GLU A 175 -1.41 17.58 -8.45
C GLU A 175 -0.78 16.37 -9.17
N GLU A 176 -0.04 16.61 -10.26
CA GLU A 176 0.66 15.53 -10.95
C GLU A 176 1.75 14.90 -10.07
N ARG A 177 2.40 15.67 -9.20
CA ARG A 177 3.33 15.13 -8.20
C ARG A 177 2.61 14.25 -7.18
N ALA A 178 1.50 14.71 -6.61
CA ALA A 178 0.70 13.90 -5.68
C ALA A 178 0.17 12.62 -6.35
N ARG A 179 -0.29 12.71 -7.60
CA ARG A 179 -0.70 11.54 -8.38
C ARG A 179 0.48 10.61 -8.72
N ALA A 180 1.67 11.14 -8.96
CA ALA A 180 2.86 10.30 -9.16
C ALA A 180 3.19 9.47 -7.92
N VAL A 181 3.06 10.04 -6.72
CA VAL A 181 3.17 9.32 -5.44
C VAL A 181 2.10 8.22 -5.37
N ILE A 182 0.82 8.58 -5.56
CA ILE A 182 -0.29 7.61 -5.54
C ILE A 182 -0.02 6.43 -6.48
N ARG A 183 0.36 6.73 -7.73
CA ARG A 183 0.62 5.69 -8.73
C ARG A 183 1.74 4.77 -8.26
N SER A 184 2.91 5.33 -7.96
CA SER A 184 4.12 4.56 -7.66
C SER A 184 4.09 3.84 -6.30
N LYS A 185 3.71 4.53 -5.22
CA LYS A 185 3.69 3.99 -3.84
C LYS A 185 2.58 2.97 -3.63
N SER A 186 1.42 3.17 -4.25
CA SER A 186 0.23 2.37 -3.90
C SER A 186 -0.49 1.77 -5.09
N ALA A 187 -0.90 2.54 -6.09
CA ALA A 187 -1.80 2.03 -7.13
C ALA A 187 -1.20 0.84 -7.88
N ARG A 188 0.05 1.02 -8.34
CA ARG A 188 0.74 -0.01 -9.11
C ARG A 188 1.05 -1.22 -8.25
N TYR A 189 1.55 -0.97 -7.05
CA TYR A 189 1.98 -2.02 -6.13
C TYR A 189 0.81 -2.83 -5.55
N SER A 190 -0.30 -2.18 -5.20
CA SER A 190 -1.42 -2.80 -4.52
C SER A 190 -2.37 -3.54 -5.45
N VAL A 191 -2.42 -3.14 -6.73
CA VAL A 191 -3.41 -3.64 -7.70
C VAL A 191 -2.79 -4.00 -9.05
N GLU A 192 -2.17 -3.06 -9.76
CA GLU A 192 -1.68 -3.28 -11.13
C GLU A 192 -0.68 -4.44 -11.23
N HIS A 193 0.41 -4.39 -10.46
CA HIS A 193 1.47 -5.39 -10.48
C HIS A 193 1.01 -6.75 -9.96
N PRO A 194 0.19 -6.87 -8.90
CA PRO A 194 -0.43 -8.14 -8.55
C PRO A 194 -1.23 -8.76 -9.69
N ILE A 195 -2.04 -7.97 -10.41
CA ILE A 195 -2.82 -8.46 -11.56
C ILE A 195 -1.88 -8.88 -12.69
N ALA A 196 -0.91 -8.04 -13.04
CA ALA A 196 0.09 -8.33 -14.07
C ALA A 196 0.90 -9.59 -13.73
N LEU A 197 1.24 -9.80 -12.46
CA LEU A 197 1.94 -11.00 -11.99
C LEU A 197 1.07 -12.24 -12.13
N GLY A 198 -0.22 -12.16 -11.77
CA GLY A 198 -1.17 -13.25 -11.97
C GLY A 198 -1.29 -13.65 -13.44
N ALA A 199 -1.39 -12.68 -14.35
CA ALA A 199 -1.41 -12.91 -15.79
C ALA A 199 -0.11 -13.57 -16.28
N ALA A 200 1.05 -13.05 -15.84
CA ALA A 200 2.35 -13.61 -16.19
C ALA A 200 2.48 -15.07 -15.73
N LEU A 201 2.06 -15.38 -14.50
CA LEU A 201 2.06 -16.74 -13.93
C LEU A 201 1.13 -17.71 -14.68
N ALA A 202 0.08 -17.20 -15.32
CA ALA A 202 -0.83 -18.00 -16.17
C ALA A 202 -0.21 -18.32 -17.54
N GLY A 203 0.93 -17.70 -17.87
CA GLY A 203 1.59 -17.86 -19.15
C GLY A 203 1.18 -16.84 -20.20
N ALA A 204 0.40 -15.81 -19.84
CA ALA A 204 0.06 -14.71 -20.72
C ALA A 204 1.33 -14.03 -21.27
N ASP A 205 1.32 -13.64 -22.54
CA ASP A 205 2.44 -12.96 -23.19
C ASP A 205 2.62 -11.51 -22.70
N ASP A 206 3.65 -10.83 -23.20
CA ASP A 206 4.01 -9.49 -22.73
C ASP A 206 2.90 -8.45 -23.05
N ASP A 207 2.16 -8.63 -24.16
CA ASP A 207 1.07 -7.74 -24.56
C ASP A 207 -0.16 -7.93 -23.67
N ALA A 208 -0.54 -9.18 -23.39
CA ALA A 208 -1.64 -9.49 -22.47
C ALA A 208 -1.32 -9.03 -21.04
N VAL A 209 -0.07 -9.21 -20.57
CA VAL A 209 0.37 -8.69 -19.27
C VAL A 209 0.30 -7.16 -19.25
N ALA A 210 0.74 -6.47 -20.30
CA ALA A 210 0.66 -5.01 -20.39
C ALA A 210 -0.80 -4.51 -20.41
N ALA A 211 -1.70 -5.23 -21.08
CA ALA A 211 -3.13 -4.89 -21.15
C ALA A 211 -3.81 -4.87 -19.78
N THR A 212 -3.31 -5.64 -18.80
CA THR A 212 -3.85 -5.63 -17.42
C THR A 212 -3.81 -4.24 -16.76
N SER A 213 -2.90 -3.37 -17.20
CA SER A 213 -2.75 -1.99 -16.68
C SER A 213 -4.02 -1.15 -16.86
N ALA A 214 -4.75 -1.36 -17.96
CA ALA A 214 -5.97 -0.61 -18.27
C ALA A 214 -7.06 -0.79 -17.20
N PHE A 215 -7.07 -1.95 -16.52
CA PHE A 215 -7.94 -2.24 -15.39
C PHE A 215 -7.24 -1.95 -14.05
N GLY A 216 -6.02 -2.45 -13.87
CA GLY A 216 -5.35 -2.45 -12.57
C GLY A 216 -4.94 -1.06 -12.07
N LEU A 217 -4.45 -0.18 -12.96
CA LEU A 217 -3.97 1.15 -12.57
C LEU A 217 -5.11 2.06 -12.09
N PRO A 218 -6.26 2.20 -12.81
CA PRO A 218 -7.36 3.01 -12.32
C PRO A 218 -7.94 2.53 -10.98
N VAL A 219 -8.09 1.22 -10.78
CA VAL A 219 -8.53 0.66 -9.49
C VAL A 219 -7.53 1.00 -8.39
N GLY A 220 -6.24 0.88 -8.67
CA GLY A 220 -5.19 1.22 -7.71
C GLY A 220 -5.18 2.71 -7.34
N GLU A 221 -5.38 3.61 -8.31
CA GLU A 221 -5.46 5.06 -8.05
C GLU A 221 -6.71 5.37 -7.21
N ALA A 222 -7.86 4.81 -7.57
CA ALA A 222 -9.11 4.96 -6.82
C ALA A 222 -8.99 4.43 -5.38
N PHE A 223 -8.31 3.30 -5.19
CA PHE A 223 -8.03 2.71 -3.88
C PHE A 223 -7.23 3.66 -2.99
N GLN A 224 -6.14 4.24 -3.50
CA GLN A 224 -5.32 5.15 -2.68
C GLN A 224 -6.03 6.48 -2.43
N LEU A 225 -6.75 7.03 -3.41
CA LEU A 225 -7.55 8.24 -3.20
C LEU A 225 -8.63 8.03 -2.13
N ARG A 226 -9.26 6.85 -2.11
CA ARG A 226 -10.17 6.47 -1.02
C ARG A 226 -9.45 6.41 0.32
N ASP A 227 -8.26 5.82 0.37
CA ASP A 227 -7.46 5.75 1.59
C ASP A 227 -7.06 7.15 2.09
N ASP A 228 -6.70 8.08 1.20
CA ASP A 228 -6.41 9.49 1.55
C ASP A 228 -7.66 10.20 2.12
N VAL A 229 -8.84 9.97 1.53
CA VAL A 229 -10.12 10.50 2.06
C VAL A 229 -10.41 9.91 3.45
N LEU A 230 -10.19 8.61 3.64
CA LEU A 230 -10.42 7.95 4.93
C LEU A 230 -9.38 8.37 5.98
N GLY A 231 -8.13 8.63 5.60
CA GLY A 231 -7.10 9.12 6.51
C GLY A 231 -7.45 10.48 7.12
N VAL A 232 -8.17 11.31 6.34
CA VAL A 232 -8.66 12.61 6.81
C VAL A 232 -10.03 12.52 7.47
N PHE A 233 -11.01 11.80 6.92
CA PHE A 233 -12.42 11.87 7.32
C PHE A 233 -12.98 10.58 7.95
N GLY A 234 -12.23 9.48 7.93
CA GLY A 234 -12.68 8.18 8.39
C GLY A 234 -12.76 8.04 9.91
N ASP A 235 -13.61 7.11 10.37
CA ASP A 235 -13.65 6.69 11.78
C ASP A 235 -12.40 5.88 12.12
N ALA A 236 -11.83 6.14 13.30
CA ALA A 236 -10.68 5.42 13.83
C ALA A 236 -10.90 3.91 13.95
N GLN A 237 -12.14 3.45 14.13
CA GLN A 237 -12.49 2.02 14.13
C GLN A 237 -12.27 1.35 12.77
N VAL A 238 -12.32 2.13 11.69
CA VAL A 238 -12.27 1.65 10.30
C VAL A 238 -10.87 1.78 9.73
N THR A 239 -10.21 2.91 10.00
CA THR A 239 -8.84 3.20 9.54
C THR A 239 -7.78 2.50 10.41
N GLY A 240 -8.13 2.20 11.68
CA GLY A 240 -7.20 1.69 12.68
C GLY A 240 -6.16 2.71 13.12
N LYS A 241 -6.36 4.00 12.78
CA LYS A 241 -5.54 5.18 13.10
C LYS A 241 -6.45 6.32 13.60
N PRO A 242 -5.96 7.27 14.41
CA PRO A 242 -6.71 8.47 14.77
C PRO A 242 -7.16 9.23 13.52
N ALA A 243 -8.30 9.90 13.60
CA ALA A 243 -8.81 10.67 12.48
C ALA A 243 -7.95 11.94 12.27
N GLY A 244 -7.59 12.23 11.01
CA GLY A 244 -6.69 13.34 10.66
C GLY A 244 -5.19 13.03 10.82
N ASP A 245 -4.80 11.76 10.92
CA ASP A 245 -3.39 11.34 10.98
C ASP A 245 -2.59 11.86 9.78
N ASP A 246 -3.17 11.77 8.57
CA ASP A 246 -2.52 12.27 7.35
C ASP A 246 -2.26 13.79 7.38
N LEU A 247 -3.07 14.56 8.13
CA LEU A 247 -2.84 16.00 8.32
C LEU A 247 -1.67 16.26 9.28
N ARG A 248 -1.54 15.45 10.34
CA ARG A 248 -0.40 15.50 11.27
C ARG A 248 0.90 15.05 10.64
N GLU A 249 0.84 14.02 9.80
CA GLU A 249 1.98 13.51 9.03
C GLU A 249 2.37 14.48 7.88
N GLY A 250 1.52 15.46 7.56
CA GLY A 250 1.83 16.47 6.55
C GLY A 250 1.77 15.96 5.11
N LYS A 251 1.00 14.90 4.88
CA LYS A 251 0.89 14.27 3.57
C LYS A 251 0.29 15.22 2.55
N ARG A 252 0.98 15.39 1.42
CA ARG A 252 0.55 16.24 0.30
C ARG A 252 -0.31 15.45 -0.67
N THR A 253 -1.44 14.95 -0.18
CA THR A 253 -2.39 14.17 -0.95
C THR A 253 -3.07 15.02 -2.02
N VAL A 254 -3.69 14.39 -3.02
CA VAL A 254 -4.49 15.09 -4.05
C VAL A 254 -5.59 15.95 -3.40
N LEU A 255 -6.14 15.50 -2.28
CA LEU A 255 -7.12 16.23 -1.48
C LEU A 255 -6.56 17.58 -0.98
N VAL A 256 -5.37 17.58 -0.38
CA VAL A 256 -4.71 18.80 0.11
C VAL A 256 -4.32 19.72 -1.04
N VAL A 257 -3.75 19.17 -2.11
CA VAL A 257 -3.32 19.95 -3.28
C VAL A 257 -4.52 20.68 -3.90
N ARG A 258 -5.64 19.99 -4.11
CA ARG A 258 -6.85 20.59 -4.67
C ARG A 258 -7.45 21.65 -3.75
N ALA A 259 -7.41 21.42 -2.43
CA ALA A 259 -7.87 22.42 -1.47
C ALA A 259 -7.01 23.69 -1.52
N LEU A 260 -5.67 23.56 -1.54
CA LEU A 260 -4.76 24.71 -1.64
C LEU A 260 -4.93 25.50 -2.93
N ALA A 261 -5.30 24.84 -4.04
CA ALA A 261 -5.56 25.48 -5.32
C ALA A 261 -6.86 26.30 -5.33
N ALA A 262 -7.88 25.86 -4.59
CA ALA A 262 -9.19 26.51 -4.51
C ALA A 262 -9.37 27.40 -3.27
N ALA A 263 -8.44 27.35 -2.31
CA ALA A 263 -8.51 28.06 -1.04
C ALA A 263 -8.45 29.59 -1.19
N THR A 264 -9.23 30.27 -0.36
CA THR A 264 -9.03 31.71 -0.08
C THR A 264 -7.67 31.95 0.59
N PRO A 265 -7.14 33.19 0.61
CA PRO A 265 -5.87 33.49 1.27
C PRO A 265 -5.80 33.02 2.74
N ALA A 266 -6.88 33.21 3.50
CA ALA A 266 -6.95 32.79 4.91
C ALA A 266 -6.98 31.25 5.07
N GLN A 267 -7.77 30.56 4.24
CA GLN A 267 -7.80 29.09 4.21
C GLN A 267 -6.44 28.50 3.82
N ARG A 268 -5.76 29.14 2.85
CA ARG A 268 -4.42 28.74 2.42
C ARG A 268 -3.40 28.93 3.52
N GLU A 269 -3.42 30.07 4.21
CA GLU A 269 -2.54 30.32 5.37
C GLU A 269 -2.76 29.28 6.47
N LEU A 270 -4.02 28.95 6.79
CA LEU A 270 -4.36 27.92 7.76
C LEU A 270 -3.78 26.55 7.37
N LEU A 271 -4.03 26.09 6.14
CA LEU A 271 -3.51 24.82 5.63
C LEU A 271 -1.97 24.78 5.68
N LEU A 272 -1.30 25.84 5.22
CA LEU A 272 0.16 25.89 5.16
C LEU A 272 0.82 26.00 6.54
N THR A 273 0.14 26.60 7.52
CA THR A 273 0.66 26.75 8.89
C THR A 273 0.61 25.46 9.67
N HIS A 274 -0.46 24.68 9.48
CA HIS A 274 -0.81 23.57 10.37
C HIS A 274 -0.59 22.19 9.76
N LEU A 275 -0.51 22.07 8.43
CA LEU A 275 -0.23 20.78 7.79
C LEU A 275 1.16 20.27 8.18
N GLY A 276 1.23 19.04 8.71
CA GLY A 276 2.47 18.42 9.16
C GLY A 276 2.87 18.72 10.60
N ASP A 277 2.00 19.38 11.36
CA ASP A 277 2.20 19.56 12.80
C ASP A 277 1.77 18.27 13.55
N PRO A 278 2.70 17.54 14.18
CA PRO A 278 2.36 16.31 14.91
C PRO A 278 1.48 16.58 16.14
N ASP A 279 1.49 17.81 16.66
CA ASP A 279 0.79 18.21 17.88
C ASP A 279 -0.58 18.86 17.59
N LEU A 280 -1.13 18.70 16.37
CA LEU A 280 -2.45 19.24 16.03
C LEU A 280 -3.53 18.79 17.01
N ASP A 281 -4.12 19.78 17.68
CA ASP A 281 -5.26 19.55 18.53
C ASP A 281 -6.51 19.17 17.72
N PRO A 282 -7.52 18.52 18.35
CA PRO A 282 -8.71 18.10 17.65
C PRO A 282 -9.50 19.24 16.99
N ALA A 283 -9.46 20.45 17.55
CA ALA A 283 -10.20 21.59 17.00
C ALA A 283 -9.60 22.06 15.68
N THR A 284 -8.26 22.18 15.64
CA THR A 284 -7.51 22.56 14.44
C THR A 284 -7.68 21.51 13.34
N VAL A 285 -7.72 20.21 13.69
CA VAL A 285 -8.05 19.15 12.72
C VAL A 285 -9.43 19.36 12.10
N GLU A 286 -10.43 19.75 12.88
CA GLU A 286 -11.77 20.05 12.35
C GLU A 286 -11.77 21.31 11.47
N ASP A 287 -11.00 22.35 11.82
CA ASP A 287 -10.86 23.54 10.99
C ASP A 287 -10.24 23.20 9.62
N LEU A 288 -9.17 22.40 9.60
CA LEU A 288 -8.56 21.93 8.34
C LEU A 288 -9.54 21.08 7.52
N ARG A 289 -10.30 20.18 8.16
CA ARG A 289 -11.35 19.40 7.51
C ARG A 289 -12.43 20.28 6.89
N ALA A 290 -12.86 21.33 7.60
CA ALA A 290 -13.83 22.28 7.09
C ALA A 290 -13.30 22.94 5.81
N VAL A 291 -12.03 23.38 5.78
CA VAL A 291 -11.42 23.93 4.56
C VAL A 291 -11.43 22.93 3.40
N LEU A 292 -11.07 21.66 3.64
CA LEU A 292 -11.08 20.62 2.59
C LEU A 292 -12.47 20.36 2.01
N VAL A 293 -13.54 20.60 2.80
CA VAL A 293 -14.93 20.50 2.36
C VAL A 293 -15.38 21.78 1.65
N GLU A 294 -15.16 22.95 2.25
CA GLU A 294 -15.59 24.26 1.71
C GLU A 294 -14.94 24.60 0.36
N THR A 295 -13.71 24.16 0.15
CA THR A 295 -13.01 24.30 -1.14
C THR A 295 -13.54 23.38 -2.23
N GLY A 296 -14.41 22.42 -1.89
CA GLY A 296 -14.91 21.38 -2.80
C GLY A 296 -13.88 20.29 -3.12
N ALA A 297 -12.71 20.29 -2.46
CA ALA A 297 -11.65 19.33 -2.73
C ALA A 297 -12.07 17.89 -2.45
N ARG A 298 -12.84 17.67 -1.37
CA ARG A 298 -13.41 16.36 -1.05
C ARG A 298 -14.30 15.83 -2.19
N ASP A 299 -15.28 16.61 -2.62
CA ASP A 299 -16.22 16.20 -3.67
C ASP A 299 -15.51 15.99 -5.03
N ALA A 300 -14.49 16.79 -5.32
CA ALA A 300 -13.67 16.62 -6.51
C ALA A 300 -12.87 15.30 -6.48
N VAL A 301 -12.35 14.90 -5.32
CA VAL A 301 -11.66 13.60 -5.16
C VAL A 301 -12.65 12.44 -5.26
N GLU A 302 -13.84 12.54 -4.66
CA GLU A 302 -14.90 11.53 -4.80
C GLU A 302 -15.31 11.34 -6.26
N SER A 303 -15.44 12.43 -7.02
CA SER A 303 -15.74 12.38 -8.45
C SER A 303 -14.63 11.70 -9.26
N LEU A 304 -13.36 11.95 -8.91
CA LEU A 304 -12.22 11.28 -9.54
C LEU A 304 -12.20 9.78 -9.22
N ILE A 305 -12.52 9.38 -7.98
CA ILE A 305 -12.65 7.98 -7.59
C ILE A 305 -13.73 7.28 -8.44
N ALA A 306 -14.88 7.94 -8.65
CA ALA A 306 -15.95 7.41 -9.49
C ALA A 306 -15.51 7.23 -10.95
N GLU A 307 -14.88 8.25 -11.55
CA GLU A 307 -14.37 8.18 -12.93
C GLU A 307 -13.36 7.01 -13.11
N LEU A 308 -12.42 6.87 -12.19
CA LEU A 308 -11.41 5.80 -12.22
C LEU A 308 -12.06 4.41 -12.09
N THR A 309 -13.11 4.30 -11.27
CA THR A 309 -13.85 3.06 -11.06
C THR A 309 -14.63 2.67 -12.32
N GLU A 310 -15.29 3.63 -12.97
CA GLU A 310 -16.00 3.40 -14.24
C GLU A 310 -15.03 3.00 -15.36
N ARG A 311 -13.88 3.67 -15.46
CA ARG A 311 -12.83 3.33 -16.42
C ARG A 311 -12.28 1.92 -16.21
N ALA A 312 -12.08 1.52 -14.96
CA ALA A 312 -11.67 0.15 -14.62
C ALA A 312 -12.73 -0.87 -15.04
N ALA A 313 -13.99 -0.64 -14.72
CA ALA A 313 -15.09 -1.55 -15.07
C ALA A 313 -15.18 -1.76 -16.59
N ALA A 314 -15.15 -0.66 -17.37
CA ALA A 314 -15.16 -0.73 -18.83
C ALA A 314 -13.96 -1.50 -19.40
N ALA A 315 -12.77 -1.32 -18.82
CA ALA A 315 -11.57 -2.05 -19.25
C ALA A 315 -11.68 -3.56 -18.96
N LEU A 316 -12.26 -3.93 -17.81
CA LEU A 316 -12.45 -5.33 -17.43
C LEU A 316 -13.47 -6.03 -18.35
N ASP A 317 -14.60 -5.38 -18.63
CA ASP A 317 -15.64 -5.91 -19.51
C ASP A 317 -15.13 -6.13 -20.95
N GLY A 318 -14.28 -5.23 -21.43
CA GLY A 318 -13.68 -5.32 -22.77
C GLY A 318 -12.54 -6.33 -22.92
N ALA A 319 -12.02 -6.88 -21.82
CA ALA A 319 -10.80 -7.70 -21.84
C ALA A 319 -11.03 -9.18 -22.23
N GLY A 320 -12.28 -9.67 -22.22
CA GLY A 320 -12.59 -11.05 -22.59
C GLY A 320 -11.95 -12.11 -21.69
N LEU A 321 -11.77 -11.78 -20.39
CA LEU A 321 -11.13 -12.65 -19.42
C LEU A 321 -11.99 -13.87 -19.03
N ALA A 322 -11.35 -14.95 -18.61
CA ALA A 322 -12.01 -16.20 -18.25
C ALA A 322 -12.76 -16.10 -16.90
N GLU A 323 -13.90 -16.79 -16.81
CA GLU A 323 -14.67 -16.94 -15.58
C GLU A 323 -14.20 -18.13 -14.73
N PRO A 324 -14.35 -18.09 -13.38
CA PRO A 324 -14.92 -17.00 -12.57
C PRO A 324 -13.92 -15.85 -12.27
N GLY A 325 -12.76 -15.82 -12.94
CA GLY A 325 -11.70 -14.86 -12.64
C GLY A 325 -12.10 -13.41 -12.89
N ALA A 326 -12.74 -13.13 -14.02
CA ALA A 326 -13.24 -11.80 -14.36
C ALA A 326 -14.23 -11.27 -13.31
N THR A 327 -15.25 -12.06 -12.96
CA THR A 327 -16.22 -11.70 -11.91
C THR A 327 -15.54 -11.42 -10.56
N MET A 328 -14.57 -12.23 -10.16
CA MET A 328 -13.89 -12.04 -8.88
C MET A 328 -12.97 -10.81 -8.88
N LEU A 329 -12.33 -10.47 -10.00
CA LEU A 329 -11.56 -9.23 -10.13
C LEU A 329 -12.47 -8.00 -10.00
N ALA A 330 -13.67 -8.02 -10.59
CA ALA A 330 -14.64 -6.94 -10.45
C ALA A 330 -15.07 -6.75 -8.98
N LEU A 331 -15.37 -7.85 -8.28
CA LEU A 331 -15.74 -7.82 -6.87
C LEU A 331 -14.60 -7.30 -5.98
N LEU A 332 -13.35 -7.69 -6.26
CA LEU A 332 -12.19 -7.19 -5.53
C LEU A 332 -11.96 -5.69 -5.76
N ALA A 333 -12.09 -5.22 -7.01
CA ALA A 333 -11.97 -3.81 -7.34
C ALA A 333 -13.01 -2.97 -6.59
N ARG A 334 -14.26 -3.43 -6.60
CA ARG A 334 -15.34 -2.79 -5.83
C ARG A 334 -15.05 -2.76 -4.34
N ALA A 335 -14.64 -3.89 -3.75
CA ALA A 335 -14.32 -3.98 -2.32
C ALA A 335 -13.08 -3.16 -1.92
N ALA A 336 -12.17 -2.89 -2.85
CA ALA A 336 -11.02 -2.02 -2.63
C ALA A 336 -11.44 -0.55 -2.54
N VAL A 337 -12.38 -0.09 -3.39
CA VAL A 337 -12.79 1.32 -3.49
C VAL A 337 -13.94 1.67 -2.53
N GLU A 338 -14.91 0.76 -2.34
CA GLU A 338 -16.08 0.96 -1.46
C GLU A 338 -15.78 0.61 0.00
N ARG A 339 -14.60 0.98 0.53
CA ARG A 339 -14.29 0.80 1.95
C ARG A 339 -15.22 1.70 2.77
N THR A 340 -16.42 1.23 3.06
CA THR A 340 -17.37 1.91 3.93
C THR A 340 -16.91 1.75 5.36
N ALA A 341 -16.95 2.87 6.08
CA ALA A 341 -16.94 2.90 7.53
C ALA A 341 -18.09 2.07 8.12
#